data_AF-A0A7H1Q1G9-F1
#
_entry.id   AF-A0A7H1Q1G9-F1
#
_cell.length_a   1.000
_cell.length_b   1.000
_cell.length_c   1.000
_cell.angle_alpha   90.00
_cell.angle_beta   90.00
_cell.angle_gamma   90.00
#
_symmetry.space_group_name_H-M   'P 1'
#
loop_
_entity.id
_entity.type
_entity.pdbx_description
1 polymer ?
#
loop_
_entity_poly.entity_id
_entity_poly.type
_entity_poly.pdbx_seq_one_letter_code
_entity_poly.pdbx_strand_id
1 'polypeptide(L)'
;MSFFGRSEGSAESAGAQLARQATASLAGLLAGLGKSRSDLAKAMGVSPGRVSQIMSGDANLTVRTLASLADALDADVEIRFSPRGAQAAEGVSVRSGEPVPLRGRSVAARRVG
;
A
#
# COMPACT_ATOMS: atom_id res chain seq x y z
N MET A 1 -35.60 -6.77 -19.36
CA MET A 1 -34.76 -5.81 -18.63
C MET A 1 -33.89 -6.59 -17.65
N SER A 2 -32.63 -6.84 -17.97
CA SER A 2 -31.65 -7.45 -17.05
C SER A 2 -30.26 -6.93 -17.37
N PHE A 3 -29.84 -5.84 -16.73
CA PHE A 3 -28.49 -5.24 -16.87
C PHE A 3 -27.57 -5.60 -15.68
N PHE A 4 -27.98 -6.48 -14.77
CA PHE A 4 -27.26 -6.72 -13.50
C PHE A 4 -26.21 -7.86 -13.53
N GLY A 5 -25.99 -8.53 -14.66
CA GLY A 5 -25.13 -9.73 -14.72
C GLY A 5 -23.62 -9.48 -14.94
N ARG A 6 -23.17 -8.25 -15.19
CA ARG A 6 -21.77 -7.97 -15.60
C ARG A 6 -20.89 -7.40 -14.47
N SER A 7 -21.45 -6.90 -13.37
CA SER A 7 -20.66 -6.20 -12.34
C SER A 7 -19.97 -7.13 -11.35
N GLU A 8 -20.59 -8.25 -10.95
CA GLU A 8 -20.03 -9.14 -9.91
C GLU A 8 -18.75 -9.85 -10.36
N GLY A 9 -18.74 -10.47 -11.54
CA GLY A 9 -17.55 -11.13 -12.06
C GLY A 9 -16.39 -10.15 -12.37
N SER A 10 -16.70 -8.87 -12.63
CA SER A 10 -15.68 -7.86 -12.86
C SER A 10 -15.01 -7.37 -11.56
N ALA A 11 -15.76 -7.30 -10.46
CA ALA A 11 -15.21 -6.94 -9.16
C ALA A 11 -14.38 -8.07 -8.55
N GLU A 12 -14.87 -9.31 -8.65
CA GLU A 12 -14.16 -10.50 -8.18
C GLU A 12 -12.83 -10.70 -8.92
N SER A 13 -12.84 -10.61 -10.26
CA SER A 13 -11.61 -10.69 -11.07
C SER A 13 -10.64 -9.54 -10.80
N ALA A 14 -11.15 -8.32 -10.54
CA ALA A 14 -10.32 -7.18 -10.15
C ALA A 14 -9.68 -7.38 -8.77
N GLY A 15 -10.41 -7.95 -7.80
CA GLY A 15 -9.88 -8.30 -6.48
C GLY A 15 -8.76 -9.34 -6.57
N ALA A 16 -8.99 -10.41 -7.34
CA ALA A 16 -7.98 -11.44 -7.56
C ALA A 16 -6.74 -10.88 -8.29
N GLN A 17 -6.93 -9.96 -9.24
CA GLN A 17 -5.81 -9.28 -9.90
C GLN A 17 -5.02 -8.41 -8.93
N LEU A 18 -5.69 -7.66 -8.05
CA LEU A 18 -5.02 -6.84 -7.03
C LEU A 18 -4.25 -7.71 -6.04
N ALA A 19 -4.81 -8.84 -5.60
CA ALA A 19 -4.13 -9.80 -4.74
C ALA A 19 -2.84 -10.33 -5.39
N ARG A 20 -2.89 -10.73 -6.66
CA ARG A 20 -1.71 -11.17 -7.42
C ARG A 20 -0.65 -10.06 -7.58
N GLN A 21 -1.08 -8.82 -7.79
CA GLN A 21 -0.16 -7.68 -7.87
C GLN A 21 0.55 -7.44 -6.53
N ALA A 22 -0.20 -7.48 -5.42
CA ALA A 22 0.36 -7.34 -4.09
C ALA A 22 1.36 -8.45 -3.76
N THR A 23 1.04 -9.72 -4.07
CA THR A 23 1.96 -10.85 -3.82
C THR A 23 3.20 -10.81 -4.69
N ALA A 24 3.09 -10.37 -5.95
CA ALA A 24 4.24 -10.15 -6.82
C ALA A 24 5.16 -9.03 -6.29
N SER A 25 4.59 -7.90 -5.86
CA SER A 25 5.34 -6.81 -5.24
C SER A 25 6.07 -7.26 -3.98
N LEU A 26 5.40 -8.02 -3.11
CA LEU A 26 5.98 -8.59 -1.90
C LEU A 26 7.11 -9.60 -2.21
N ALA A 27 6.95 -10.43 -3.24
CA ALA A 27 8.02 -11.33 -3.67
C ALA A 27 9.27 -10.57 -4.14
N GLY A 28 9.08 -9.46 -4.87
CA GLY A 28 10.16 -8.56 -5.27
C GLY A 28 10.87 -7.92 -4.06
N LEU A 29 10.10 -7.46 -3.08
CA LEU A 29 10.65 -6.91 -1.83
C LEU A 29 11.48 -7.94 -1.06
N LEU A 30 10.97 -9.16 -0.88
CA LEU A 30 11.70 -10.24 -0.22
C LEU A 30 13.02 -10.56 -0.93
N ALA A 31 13.01 -10.62 -2.26
CA ALA A 31 14.21 -10.84 -3.05
C ALA A 31 15.22 -9.70 -2.88
N GLY A 32 14.76 -8.44 -2.91
CA GLY A 32 15.62 -7.27 -2.68
C GLY A 32 16.23 -7.22 -1.28
N LEU A 33 15.53 -7.75 -0.27
CA LEU A 33 16.00 -7.86 1.11
C LEU A 33 16.82 -9.14 1.38
N GLY A 34 16.94 -10.04 0.39
CA GLY A 34 17.57 -11.36 0.59
C GLY A 34 16.85 -12.26 1.59
N LYS A 35 15.54 -12.05 1.83
CA LYS A 35 14.74 -12.81 2.79
C LYS A 35 13.96 -13.92 2.09
N SER A 36 13.91 -15.11 2.70
CA SER A 36 13.09 -16.21 2.20
C SER A 36 11.65 -16.13 2.71
N ARG A 37 10.74 -16.92 2.10
CA ARG A 37 9.37 -17.10 2.62
C ARG A 37 9.35 -17.70 4.04
N SER A 38 10.35 -18.51 4.37
CA SER A 38 10.51 -19.07 5.72
C SER A 38 10.87 -17.99 6.74
N ASP A 39 11.72 -17.04 6.34
CA ASP A 39 12.10 -15.92 7.20
C ASP A 39 10.92 -14.98 7.42
N LEU A 40 10.12 -14.73 6.39
CA LEU A 40 8.86 -14.00 6.53
C LEU A 40 7.89 -14.72 7.48
N ALA A 41 7.74 -16.05 7.35
CA ALA A 41 6.86 -16.82 8.24
C ALA A 41 7.29 -16.69 9.72
N LYS A 42 8.60 -16.77 9.98
CA LYS A 42 9.18 -16.56 11.31
C LYS A 42 8.94 -15.14 11.83
N ALA A 43 9.19 -14.13 11.00
CA ALA A 43 9.01 -12.72 11.38
C ALA A 43 7.55 -12.39 11.70
N MET A 44 6.61 -12.96 10.94
CA MET A 44 5.17 -12.82 11.19
C MET A 44 4.64 -13.69 12.35
N GLY A 45 5.43 -14.66 12.86
CA GLY A 45 4.97 -15.64 13.84
C GLY A 45 3.87 -16.57 13.31
N VAL A 46 3.89 -16.91 12.02
CA VAL A 46 2.89 -17.78 11.37
C VAL A 46 3.53 -19.02 10.74
N SER A 47 2.71 -19.99 10.34
CA SER A 47 3.20 -21.19 9.67
C SER A 47 3.71 -20.91 8.24
N PRO A 48 4.71 -21.66 7.74
CA PRO A 48 5.14 -21.56 6.34
C PRO A 48 3.99 -21.79 5.34
N GLY A 49 3.06 -22.69 5.68
CA GLY A 49 1.87 -22.94 4.88
C GLY A 49 0.98 -21.70 4.74
N ARG A 50 0.84 -20.90 5.80
CA ARG A 50 0.10 -19.63 5.76
C ARG A 50 0.76 -18.62 4.82
N VAL A 51 2.09 -18.52 4.84
CA VAL A 51 2.82 -17.65 3.89
C VAL A 51 2.66 -18.15 2.46
N SER A 52 2.76 -19.45 2.20
CA SER A 52 2.52 -20.02 0.87
C SER A 52 1.10 -19.74 0.37
N GLN A 53 0.10 -19.81 1.25
CA GLN A 53 -1.29 -19.47 0.91
C GLN A 53 -1.43 -17.99 0.56
N ILE A 54 -0.80 -17.09 1.33
CA ILE A 54 -0.77 -15.66 0.99
C ILE A 54 -0.12 -15.44 -0.38
N MET A 55 1.01 -16.11 -0.63
CA MET A 55 1.80 -15.96 -1.85
C MET A 55 1.18 -16.58 -3.11
N SER A 56 0.17 -17.44 -2.98
CA SER A 56 -0.52 -17.99 -4.16
C SER A 56 -1.32 -16.92 -4.92
N GLY A 57 -1.65 -15.79 -4.28
CA GLY A 57 -2.46 -14.72 -4.87
C GLY A 57 -3.93 -15.10 -5.09
N ASP A 58 -4.32 -16.29 -4.68
CA ASP A 58 -5.69 -16.82 -4.71
C ASP A 58 -6.37 -16.70 -3.34
N ALA A 59 -5.60 -16.38 -2.30
CA ALA A 59 -6.13 -16.10 -0.98
C ALA A 59 -6.83 -14.74 -0.94
N ASN A 60 -7.93 -14.66 -0.19
CA ASN A 60 -8.57 -13.41 0.17
C ASN A 60 -7.64 -12.59 1.09
N LEU A 61 -6.80 -11.77 0.47
CA LEU A 61 -5.85 -10.90 1.14
C LEU A 61 -6.59 -9.72 1.78
N THR A 62 -6.46 -9.60 3.10
CA THR A 62 -7.06 -8.49 3.84
C THR A 62 -6.05 -7.35 4.00
N VAL A 63 -6.54 -6.13 4.20
CA VAL A 63 -5.68 -4.97 4.56
C VAL A 63 -4.89 -5.25 5.84
N ARG A 64 -5.49 -5.97 6.81
CA ARG A 64 -4.79 -6.40 8.03
C ARG A 64 -3.61 -7.32 7.71
N THR A 65 -3.80 -8.27 6.79
CA THR A 65 -2.70 -9.14 6.34
C THR A 65 -1.58 -8.32 5.71
N LEU A 66 -1.91 -7.36 4.85
CA LEU A 66 -0.92 -6.46 4.24
C LEU A 66 -0.14 -5.67 5.30
N ALA A 67 -0.83 -5.11 6.28
CA ALA A 67 -0.18 -4.39 7.40
C ALA A 67 0.77 -5.30 8.20
N SER A 68 0.35 -6.53 8.53
CA SER A 68 1.23 -7.48 9.23
C SER A 68 2.44 -7.92 8.40
N LEU A 69 2.31 -7.99 7.08
CA LEU A 69 3.42 -8.28 6.18
C LEU A 69 4.42 -7.13 6.15
N ALA A 70 3.92 -5.89 6.12
CA ALA A 70 4.72 -4.68 6.10
C ALA A 70 5.51 -4.52 7.42
N ASP A 71 4.82 -4.67 8.56
CA ASP A 71 5.41 -4.64 9.90
C ASP A 71 6.50 -5.70 10.07
N ALA A 72 6.26 -6.95 9.64
CA ALA A 72 7.24 -8.02 9.71
C ALA A 72 8.49 -7.80 8.84
N LEU A 73 8.41 -6.90 7.85
CA LEU A 73 9.49 -6.56 6.93
C LEU A 73 10.09 -5.18 7.17
N ASP A 74 9.61 -4.44 8.19
CA ASP A 74 9.96 -3.03 8.43
C ASP A 74 9.76 -2.18 7.16
N ALA A 75 8.59 -2.35 6.53
CA ALA A 75 8.22 -1.73 5.27
C ALA A 75 6.85 -1.04 5.36
N ASP A 76 6.56 -0.19 4.37
CA ASP A 76 5.27 0.50 4.24
C ASP A 76 4.42 -0.08 3.11
N VAL A 77 3.10 -0.01 3.25
CA VAL A 77 2.12 -0.35 2.20
C VAL A 77 1.34 0.90 1.80
N GLU A 78 1.42 1.27 0.52
CA GLU A 78 0.64 2.36 -0.07
C GLU A 78 -0.53 1.80 -0.90
N ILE A 79 -1.74 2.33 -0.69
CA ILE A 79 -2.92 2.01 -1.50
C ILE A 79 -3.40 3.28 -2.21
N ARG A 80 -3.38 3.27 -3.54
CA ARG A 80 -3.79 4.40 -4.38
C ARG A 80 -4.95 4.02 -5.29
N PHE A 81 -5.99 4.85 -5.28
CA PHE A 81 -7.08 4.78 -6.25
C PHE A 81 -6.79 5.73 -7.42
N SER A 82 -7.06 5.27 -8.65
CA SER A 82 -6.92 6.08 -9.85
C SER A 82 -8.14 5.90 -10.76
N PRO A 83 -8.57 6.95 -11.49
CA PRO A 83 -9.65 6.84 -12.47
C PRO A 83 -9.32 5.78 -13.53
N ARG A 84 -10.27 4.90 -13.84
CA ARG A 84 -10.11 3.90 -14.89
C ARG A 84 -10.07 4.62 -16.25
N GLY A 85 -9.03 4.37 -17.05
CA GLY A 85 -8.89 4.94 -18.41
C GLY A 85 -8.08 6.23 -18.51
N ALA A 86 -7.66 6.83 -17.40
CA ALA A 86 -6.68 7.92 -17.40
C ALA A 86 -5.26 7.33 -17.42
N GLN A 87 -4.87 6.67 -18.52
CA GLN A 87 -3.45 6.39 -18.73
C GLN A 87 -2.75 7.72 -19.06
N ALA A 88 -1.65 7.98 -18.36
CA ALA A 88 -0.67 9.06 -18.55
C ALA A 88 -1.13 10.51 -18.31
N ALA A 89 -1.30 10.87 -17.04
CA ALA A 89 -0.74 12.13 -16.57
C ALA A 89 0.50 11.79 -15.73
N GLU A 90 1.60 11.57 -16.44
CA GLU A 90 2.94 11.46 -15.87
C GLU A 90 3.25 12.71 -15.03
N GLY A 91 3.79 12.50 -13.83
CA GLY A 91 4.48 13.55 -13.09
C GLY A 91 3.62 14.49 -12.22
N VAL A 92 3.08 13.98 -11.10
CA VAL A 92 3.09 14.80 -9.87
C VAL A 92 3.98 14.10 -8.87
N SER A 93 5.26 14.41 -9.00
CA SER A 93 6.25 14.16 -7.97
C SER A 93 5.97 15.13 -6.83
N VAL A 94 5.18 14.72 -5.84
CA VAL A 94 5.10 15.45 -4.57
C VAL A 94 6.39 15.12 -3.82
N ARG A 95 7.47 15.83 -4.16
CA ARG A 95 8.69 15.85 -3.37
C ARG A 95 8.49 16.86 -2.24
N SER A 96 8.58 16.35 -1.02
CA SER A 96 9.11 17.00 0.19
C SER A 96 8.60 18.39 0.59
N GLY A 97 7.89 18.40 1.72
CA GLY A 97 8.12 19.31 2.85
C GLY A 97 8.48 20.76 2.59
N GLU A 98 7.53 21.65 2.87
CA GLU A 98 7.82 22.96 3.41
C GLU A 98 6.96 23.16 4.66
N PRO A 99 7.53 23.38 5.86
CA PRO A 99 6.73 23.83 7.00
C PRO A 99 6.24 25.24 6.68
N VAL A 100 4.92 25.40 6.59
CA VAL A 100 4.26 26.70 6.47
C VAL A 100 4.78 27.61 7.59
N PRO A 101 5.47 28.72 7.29
CA PRO A 101 5.85 29.66 8.33
C PRO A 101 4.57 30.34 8.80
N LEU A 102 4.09 29.98 9.98
CA LEU A 102 3.09 30.76 10.70
C LEU A 102 3.71 32.13 11.02
N ARG A 103 3.49 33.08 10.11
CA ARG A 103 3.86 34.49 10.27
C ARG A 103 2.95 35.11 11.32
N GLY A 104 3.22 34.80 12.58
CA GLY A 104 2.63 35.47 13.74
C GLY A 104 3.17 36.90 13.83
N ARG A 105 2.29 37.87 13.60
CA ARG A 105 2.51 39.31 13.80
C ARG A 105 3.13 39.58 15.16
N SER A 106 4.42 39.96 15.20
CA SER A 106 4.95 40.76 16.30
C SER A 106 4.47 42.20 16.10
N VAL A 107 3.47 42.60 16.88
CA VAL A 107 3.10 44.02 17.00
C VAL A 107 4.19 44.68 17.82
N ALA A 108 4.77 45.73 17.24
CA ALA A 108 5.95 46.42 17.72
C ALA A 108 5.82 46.89 19.18
N ALA A 109 6.90 46.67 19.92
CA ALA A 109 7.19 47.34 21.17
C ALA A 109 7.20 48.86 20.95
N ARG A 110 6.31 49.57 21.63
CA ARG A 110 6.38 51.03 21.75
C ARG A 110 7.06 51.36 23.07
N ARG A 111 8.32 51.78 23.00
CA ARG A 111 8.98 52.53 24.08
C ARG A 111 8.49 53.98 24.05
N VAL A 112 8.00 54.47 25.19
CA VAL A 112 8.09 55.85 25.69
C VAL A 112 8.02 55.67 27.21
N GLY A 113 9.07 55.92 27.99
CA GLY A 113 9.56 57.26 28.33
C GLY A 113 8.98 57.59 29.69
#